data_AF-A0A972DKQ8-F1
#
_entry.id   AF-A0A972DKQ8-F1
#
_cell.length_a   1.000
_cell.length_b   1.000
_cell.length_c   1.000
_cell.angle_alpha   90.00
_cell.angle_beta   90.00
_cell.angle_gamma   90.00
#
_symmetry.space_group_name_H-M   'P 1'
#
loop_
_entity.id
_entity.type
_entity.pdbx_description
1 polymer ?
#
loop_
_entity_poly.entity_id
_entity_poly.type
_entity_poly.pdbx_seq_one_letter_code
_entity_poly.pdbx_strand_id
1 'polypeptide(L)'
;MRKRLLYPCAVAVLAAAIVCYSVPAAYPWGGEHHRITDVAIAALPSEEQEYLRAERSILVECYCTFPDINWPCYGQWGSGAGDPRAPRMPDTRRLWEVSFYTGWDPVLKNGKGYPHAPPQSWEAAEVSFLRAAHAFRDGRLEDGCRYMGVMLHYIQDSGSMPHVQPIHRNFHVKATEAIRLEGYAPRLLGKTPEEASQRLAARVRELTEWTEQRLGGLFESVEVLRIP
;
A
#
# COMPACT_ATOMS: atom_id res chain seq x y z
N MET A 1 -24.93 -26.64 -15.46
CA MET A 1 -23.84 -25.69 -15.18
C MET A 1 -24.44 -24.36 -14.75
N ARG A 2 -24.42 -24.04 -13.45
CA ARG A 2 -24.90 -22.73 -12.93
C ARG A 2 -23.92 -21.65 -13.35
N LYS A 3 -24.37 -20.69 -14.16
CA LYS A 3 -23.66 -19.42 -14.37
C LYS A 3 -23.56 -18.74 -13.01
N ARG A 4 -22.39 -18.80 -12.35
CA ARG A 4 -22.14 -18.01 -11.14
C ARG A 4 -22.31 -16.55 -11.52
N LEU A 5 -23.25 -15.87 -10.87
CA LEU A 5 -23.55 -14.47 -11.11
C LEU A 5 -22.29 -13.63 -10.91
N LEU A 6 -21.77 -13.06 -12.01
CA LEU A 6 -20.79 -11.96 -12.00
C LEU A 6 -21.46 -10.62 -11.62
N TYR A 7 -22.78 -10.60 -11.51
CA TYR A 7 -23.61 -9.42 -11.27
C TYR A 7 -23.42 -8.72 -9.91
N PRO A 8 -23.28 -9.40 -8.75
CA PRO A 8 -23.19 -8.70 -7.47
C PRO A 8 -21.86 -7.95 -7.29
N CYS A 9 -20.76 -8.48 -7.83
CA CYS A 9 -19.48 -7.75 -7.84
C CYS A 9 -19.55 -6.52 -8.75
N ALA A 10 -20.11 -6.66 -9.96
CA ALA A 10 -20.22 -5.55 -10.90
C ALA A 10 -21.11 -4.40 -10.36
N VAL A 11 -22.20 -4.73 -9.65
CA VAL A 11 -23.08 -3.73 -9.04
C VAL A 11 -22.42 -3.05 -7.84
N ALA A 12 -21.71 -3.79 -6.99
CA ALA A 12 -20.95 -3.22 -5.86
C ALA A 12 -19.81 -2.30 -6.34
N VAL A 13 -19.11 -2.71 -7.40
CA VAL A 13 -18.09 -1.92 -8.11
C VAL A 13 -18.71 -0.61 -8.65
N LEU A 14 -19.86 -0.68 -9.33
CA LEU A 14 -20.51 0.51 -9.89
C LEU A 14 -21.02 1.48 -8.80
N ALA A 15 -21.62 0.96 -7.73
CA ALA A 15 -22.11 1.75 -6.60
C ALA A 15 -20.94 2.43 -5.85
N ALA A 16 -19.84 1.70 -5.65
CA ALA A 16 -18.61 2.24 -5.08
C ALA A 16 -18.04 3.38 -5.92
N ALA A 17 -18.04 3.23 -7.25
CA ALA A 17 -17.64 4.29 -8.18
C ALA A 17 -18.47 5.56 -7.94
N ILE A 18 -19.80 5.47 -7.99
CA ILE A 18 -20.70 6.64 -7.89
C ILE A 18 -20.53 7.38 -6.56
N VAL A 19 -20.33 6.65 -5.46
CA VAL A 19 -20.14 7.26 -4.13
C VAL A 19 -18.76 7.91 -3.99
N CYS A 20 -17.70 7.24 -4.45
CA CYS A 20 -16.35 7.82 -4.45
C CYS A 20 -16.24 9.11 -5.29
N TYR A 21 -17.09 9.27 -6.32
CA TYR A 21 -17.17 10.49 -7.13
C TYR A 21 -18.06 11.59 -6.53
N SER A 22 -18.93 11.28 -5.56
CA SER A 22 -19.90 12.22 -4.99
C SER A 22 -19.58 12.69 -3.56
N VAL A 23 -18.63 12.07 -2.85
CA VAL A 23 -18.16 12.49 -1.53
C VAL A 23 -16.81 13.21 -1.67
N PRO A 24 -16.71 14.54 -1.47
CA PRO A 24 -15.51 15.33 -1.79
C PRO A 24 -14.25 15.04 -0.94
N ALA A 25 -14.27 14.08 -0.02
CA ALA A 25 -13.26 14.00 1.05
C ALA A 25 -12.85 12.57 1.46
N ALA A 26 -13.28 11.54 0.74
CA ALA A 26 -12.93 10.15 1.00
C ALA A 26 -12.41 9.51 -0.29
N TYR A 27 -11.29 10.02 -0.77
CA TYR A 27 -10.62 9.45 -1.93
C TYR A 27 -9.84 8.21 -1.48
N PRO A 28 -10.16 6.99 -1.96
CA PRO A 28 -9.27 5.85 -1.82
C PRO A 28 -8.03 6.10 -2.67
N TRP A 29 -7.04 6.74 -2.06
CA TRP A 29 -5.73 7.00 -2.64
C TRP A 29 -4.93 5.70 -2.61
N GLY A 30 -5.19 4.80 -3.56
CA GLY A 30 -4.36 3.60 -3.78
C GLY A 30 -3.78 3.60 -5.20
N GLY A 31 -2.84 2.69 -5.47
CA GLY A 31 -2.36 2.40 -6.83
C GLY A 31 -1.45 3.45 -7.48
N GLU A 32 -1.41 4.69 -7.00
CA GLU A 32 -0.49 5.73 -7.44
C GLU A 32 0.70 5.87 -6.46
N HIS A 33 1.32 4.73 -6.11
CA HIS A 33 2.41 4.67 -5.14
C HIS A 33 3.54 5.67 -5.47
N HIS A 34 3.86 5.81 -6.75
CA HIS A 34 4.92 6.70 -7.23
C HIS A 34 4.59 8.16 -6.91
N ARG A 35 3.37 8.60 -7.23
CA ARG A 35 2.95 9.99 -7.05
C ARG A 35 2.85 10.38 -5.58
N ILE A 36 2.28 9.50 -4.75
CA ILE A 36 2.18 9.75 -3.30
C ILE A 36 3.59 9.82 -2.69
N THR A 37 4.48 8.93 -3.11
CA THR A 37 5.88 8.90 -2.65
C THR A 37 6.63 10.17 -3.08
N ASP A 38 6.50 10.60 -4.33
CA ASP A 38 7.17 11.81 -4.83
C ASP A 38 6.70 13.07 -4.08
N VAL A 39 5.38 13.22 -3.88
CA VAL A 39 4.82 14.34 -3.11
C VAL A 39 5.26 14.28 -1.65
N ALA A 40 5.32 13.09 -1.03
CA ALA A 40 5.79 12.94 0.34
C ALA A 40 7.26 13.36 0.49
N ILE A 41 8.13 12.98 -0.44
CA ILE A 41 9.54 13.41 -0.45
C ILE A 41 9.64 14.91 -0.69
N ALA A 42 8.86 15.47 -1.63
CA ALA A 42 8.86 16.90 -1.92
C ALA A 42 8.41 17.77 -0.73
N ALA A 43 7.65 17.21 0.21
CA ALA A 43 7.19 17.88 1.42
C ALA A 43 8.23 17.91 2.55
N LEU A 44 9.33 17.14 2.44
CA LEU A 44 10.39 17.12 3.45
C LEU A 44 11.24 18.41 3.42
N PRO A 45 11.92 18.77 4.52
CA PRO A 45 12.95 19.81 4.51
C PRO A 45 14.01 19.58 3.43
N SER A 46 14.62 20.65 2.91
CA SER A 46 15.59 20.56 1.81
C SER A 46 16.80 19.67 2.12
N GLU A 47 17.24 19.63 3.37
CA GLU A 47 18.33 18.76 3.82
C GLU A 47 17.97 17.27 3.70
N GLU A 48 16.75 16.89 4.09
CA GLU A 48 16.27 15.51 3.96
C GLU A 48 16.05 15.12 2.50
N GLN A 49 15.59 16.06 1.67
CA GLN A 49 15.51 15.84 0.22
C GLN A 49 16.88 15.60 -0.41
N GLU A 50 17.90 16.35 0.00
CA GLU A 50 19.28 16.17 -0.48
C GLU A 50 19.86 14.83 0.00
N TYR A 51 19.60 14.45 1.26
CA TYR A 51 20.01 13.15 1.80
C TYR A 51 19.48 11.98 0.95
N LEU A 52 18.22 12.06 0.51
CA LEU A 52 17.57 11.05 -0.32
C LEU A 52 17.88 11.17 -1.82
N ARG A 53 18.59 12.22 -2.27
CA ARG A 53 18.71 12.56 -3.69
C ARG A 53 19.19 11.41 -4.57
N ALA A 54 20.16 10.62 -4.10
CA ALA A 54 20.74 9.51 -4.85
C ALA A 54 19.70 8.41 -5.17
N GLU A 55 18.80 8.12 -4.22
CA GLU A 55 17.81 7.05 -4.31
C GLU A 55 16.43 7.55 -4.71
N ARG A 56 16.19 8.88 -4.74
CA ARG A 56 14.84 9.45 -4.92
C ARG A 56 14.10 8.89 -6.13
N SER A 57 14.74 8.86 -7.29
CA SER A 57 14.09 8.41 -8.53
C SER A 57 13.65 6.95 -8.46
N ILE A 58 14.52 6.07 -7.96
CA ILE A 58 14.24 4.63 -7.88
C ILE A 58 13.31 4.30 -6.71
N LEU A 59 13.34 5.07 -5.62
CA LEU A 59 12.38 4.98 -4.53
C LEU A 59 10.96 5.25 -5.03
N VAL A 60 10.80 6.33 -5.81
CA VAL A 60 9.53 6.74 -6.41
C VAL A 60 9.06 5.72 -7.45
N GLU A 61 9.93 5.29 -8.37
CA GLU A 61 9.51 4.48 -9.52
C GLU A 61 9.52 2.96 -9.27
N CYS A 62 10.18 2.49 -8.21
CA CYS A 62 10.42 1.06 -8.02
C CYS A 62 10.25 0.60 -6.57
N TYR A 63 11.00 1.15 -5.61
CA TYR A 63 11.01 0.57 -4.25
C TYR A 63 9.62 0.61 -3.58
N CYS A 64 8.83 1.65 -3.85
CA CYS A 64 7.44 1.74 -3.36
C CYS A 64 6.46 0.73 -3.98
N THR A 65 6.90 -0.05 -4.98
CA THR A 65 6.10 -1.11 -5.63
C THR A 65 6.54 -2.52 -5.22
N PHE A 66 7.56 -2.63 -4.37
CA PHE A 66 8.13 -3.91 -3.96
C PHE A 66 7.09 -4.91 -3.43
N PRO A 67 6.11 -4.53 -2.59
CA PRO A 67 5.12 -5.48 -2.11
C PRO A 67 4.23 -6.05 -3.22
N ASP A 68 3.80 -5.24 -4.19
CA ASP A 68 3.01 -5.70 -5.35
C ASP A 68 3.77 -6.67 -6.24
N ILE A 69 5.03 -6.37 -6.55
CA ILE A 69 5.87 -7.25 -7.37
C ILE A 69 6.31 -8.50 -6.58
N ASN A 70 6.23 -8.51 -5.25
CA ASN A 70 6.51 -9.70 -4.45
C ASN A 70 5.30 -10.64 -4.26
N TRP A 71 4.17 -10.38 -4.93
CA TRP A 71 3.01 -11.27 -4.84
C TRP A 71 3.38 -12.72 -5.21
N PRO A 72 2.73 -13.71 -4.56
CA PRO A 72 3.00 -15.12 -4.85
C PRO A 72 2.84 -15.51 -6.32
N CYS A 73 1.95 -14.83 -7.04
CA CYS A 73 1.69 -15.08 -8.46
C CYS A 73 2.59 -14.26 -9.41
N TYR A 74 3.32 -13.26 -8.92
CA TYR A 74 4.18 -12.46 -9.78
C TYR A 74 5.28 -13.34 -10.40
N GLY A 75 5.34 -13.40 -11.72
CA GLY A 75 6.33 -14.20 -12.46
C GLY A 75 6.28 -15.73 -12.26
N GLN A 76 5.24 -16.30 -11.63
CA GLN A 76 5.15 -17.76 -11.39
C GLN A 76 4.02 -18.46 -12.14
N TRP A 77 4.22 -19.75 -12.44
CA TRP A 77 3.17 -20.69 -12.83
C TRP A 77 2.48 -21.28 -11.60
N GLY A 78 1.15 -21.34 -11.59
CA GLY A 78 0.40 -22.33 -10.81
C GLY A 78 0.41 -22.19 -9.28
N SER A 79 0.91 -21.09 -8.69
CA SER A 79 0.89 -20.87 -7.23
C SER A 79 -0.48 -20.43 -6.66
N GLY A 80 -1.55 -20.55 -7.44
CA GLY A 80 -2.93 -20.67 -6.93
C GLY A 80 -3.76 -19.38 -6.80
N ALA A 81 -3.22 -18.19 -7.06
CA ALA A 81 -3.97 -16.92 -6.96
C ALA A 81 -3.93 -16.01 -8.20
N GLY A 82 -3.08 -16.29 -9.20
CA GLY A 82 -3.03 -15.52 -10.45
C GLY A 82 -4.04 -16.05 -11.49
N ASP A 83 -4.61 -15.17 -12.32
CA ASP A 83 -5.42 -15.62 -13.47
C ASP A 83 -4.50 -16.42 -14.42
N PRO A 84 -4.77 -17.72 -14.66
CA PRO A 84 -3.95 -18.53 -15.57
C PRO A 84 -3.95 -18.04 -17.03
N ARG A 85 -4.83 -17.08 -17.36
CA ARG A 85 -4.96 -16.46 -18.68
C ARG A 85 -4.28 -15.09 -18.77
N ALA A 86 -3.83 -14.50 -17.66
CA ALA A 86 -3.12 -13.23 -17.69
C ALA A 86 -1.74 -13.39 -18.36
N PRO A 87 -1.26 -12.38 -19.12
CA PRO A 87 0.10 -12.36 -19.63
C PRO A 87 1.13 -12.55 -18.51
N ARG A 88 2.17 -13.32 -18.78
CA ARG A 88 3.26 -13.52 -17.82
C ARG A 88 4.12 -12.26 -17.77
N MET A 89 4.43 -11.81 -16.56
CA MET A 89 5.45 -10.79 -16.34
C MET A 89 6.80 -11.48 -16.09
N PRO A 90 7.93 -10.93 -16.57
CA PRO A 90 9.26 -11.39 -16.16
C PRO A 90 9.39 -11.36 -14.63
N ASP A 91 9.97 -12.40 -14.03
CA ASP A 91 10.24 -12.43 -12.59
C ASP A 91 11.44 -11.53 -12.25
N THR A 92 11.18 -10.22 -12.13
CA THR A 92 12.18 -9.20 -11.79
C THR A 92 12.52 -9.15 -10.30
N ARG A 93 11.84 -9.93 -9.45
CA ARG A 93 12.06 -9.91 -7.98
C ARG A 93 13.51 -10.18 -7.60
N ARG A 94 14.17 -11.07 -8.35
CA ARG A 94 15.56 -11.48 -8.10
C ARG A 94 16.57 -10.40 -8.45
N LEU A 95 16.26 -9.52 -9.40
CA LEU A 95 17.17 -8.43 -9.81
C LEU A 95 17.26 -7.35 -8.73
N TRP A 96 16.19 -7.17 -7.96
CA TRP A 96 16.06 -6.13 -6.94
C TRP A 96 15.97 -6.69 -5.52
N GLU A 97 16.21 -7.99 -5.35
CA GLU A 97 16.11 -8.71 -4.08
C GLU A 97 14.79 -8.43 -3.32
N VAL A 98 13.71 -8.26 -4.07
CA VAL A 98 12.42 -7.79 -3.52
C VAL A 98 11.94 -8.67 -2.37
N SER A 99 12.09 -9.99 -2.52
CA SER A 99 11.71 -10.97 -1.50
C SER A 99 12.47 -10.80 -0.19
N PHE A 100 13.72 -10.33 -0.23
CA PHE A 100 14.51 -10.02 0.96
C PHE A 100 13.93 -8.80 1.69
N TYR A 101 13.74 -7.68 0.98
CA TYR A 101 13.25 -6.44 1.58
C TYR A 101 11.81 -6.54 2.11
N THR A 102 10.99 -7.37 1.47
CA THR A 102 9.60 -7.65 1.91
C THR A 102 9.51 -8.78 2.95
N GLY A 103 10.60 -9.50 3.22
CA GLY A 103 10.67 -10.56 4.22
C GLY A 103 10.00 -11.89 3.85
N TRP A 104 9.61 -12.06 2.58
CA TRP A 104 8.94 -13.26 2.08
C TRP A 104 9.45 -13.68 0.71
N ASP A 105 9.90 -14.92 0.60
CA ASP A 105 10.20 -15.57 -0.67
C ASP A 105 9.02 -16.45 -1.10
N PRO A 106 8.22 -16.03 -2.10
CA PRO A 106 7.09 -16.80 -2.59
C PRO A 106 7.49 -18.04 -3.41
N VAL A 107 8.72 -18.12 -3.92
CA VAL A 107 9.21 -19.28 -4.68
C VAL A 107 9.60 -20.38 -3.70
N LEU A 108 10.41 -20.03 -2.70
CA LEU A 108 10.91 -20.96 -1.69
C LEU A 108 9.93 -21.18 -0.53
N LYS A 109 8.89 -20.36 -0.43
CA LYS A 109 7.93 -20.32 0.69
C LYS A 109 8.64 -20.11 2.03
N ASN A 110 9.59 -19.18 2.05
CA ASN A 110 10.44 -18.91 3.21
C ASN A 110 10.26 -17.47 3.72
N GLY A 111 10.38 -17.29 5.04
CA GLY A 111 10.16 -16.01 5.71
C GLY A 111 8.70 -15.78 6.13
N LYS A 112 8.36 -14.51 6.40
CA LYS A 112 7.01 -14.10 6.81
C LYS A 112 6.39 -13.19 5.75
N GLY A 113 5.36 -13.70 5.08
CA GLY A 113 4.54 -12.93 4.16
C GLY A 113 3.61 -11.97 4.90
N TYR A 114 3.53 -10.74 4.41
CA TYR A 114 2.56 -9.76 4.87
C TYR A 114 1.55 -9.48 3.76
N PRO A 115 0.32 -10.02 3.85
CA PRO A 115 -0.76 -9.60 2.97
C PRO A 115 -1.01 -8.09 3.07
N HIS A 116 -1.46 -7.49 1.95
CA HIS A 116 -1.88 -6.07 1.87
C HIS A 116 -3.15 -5.77 2.69
N ALA A 117 -3.86 -6.80 3.14
CA ALA A 117 -5.01 -6.67 4.00
C ALA A 117 -4.60 -6.53 5.48
N PRO A 118 -5.39 -5.82 6.31
CA PRO A 118 -5.15 -5.75 7.72
C PRO A 118 -5.50 -7.07 8.43
N PRO A 119 -4.91 -7.36 9.60
CA PRO A 119 -3.95 -6.51 10.33
C PRO A 119 -2.50 -6.57 9.80
N GLN A 120 -2.21 -7.42 8.81
CA GLN A 120 -0.84 -7.68 8.38
C GLN A 120 -0.19 -6.49 7.67
N SER A 121 -0.96 -5.66 6.97
CA SER A 121 -0.45 -4.41 6.40
C SER A 121 0.07 -3.44 7.47
N TRP A 122 -0.56 -3.40 8.65
CA TRP A 122 -0.12 -2.58 9.78
C TRP A 122 1.21 -3.08 10.34
N GLU A 123 1.31 -4.41 10.52
CA GLU A 123 2.55 -5.05 10.98
C GLU A 123 3.68 -4.86 9.97
N ALA A 124 3.38 -4.93 8.67
CA ALA A 124 4.38 -4.73 7.63
C ALA A 124 4.93 -3.30 7.62
N ALA A 125 4.09 -2.30 7.83
CA ALA A 125 4.52 -0.91 7.97
C ALA A 125 5.45 -0.74 9.19
N GLU A 126 5.11 -1.36 10.32
CA GLU A 126 5.96 -1.36 11.53
C GLU A 126 7.35 -1.96 11.28
N VAL A 127 7.37 -3.19 10.79
CA VAL A 127 8.61 -3.95 10.58
C VAL A 127 9.49 -3.27 9.54
N SER A 128 8.90 -2.76 8.46
CA SER A 128 9.63 -2.08 7.40
C SER A 128 10.19 -0.73 7.87
N PHE A 129 9.44 0.03 8.66
CA PHE A 129 9.95 1.25 9.29
C PHE A 129 11.18 0.95 10.16
N LEU A 130 11.08 -0.05 11.04
CA LEU A 130 12.15 -0.37 11.96
C LEU A 130 13.43 -0.79 11.22
N ARG A 131 13.29 -1.60 10.16
CA ARG A 131 14.40 -1.99 9.28
C ARG A 131 15.00 -0.79 8.54
N ALA A 132 14.17 0.12 8.02
CA ALA A 132 14.63 1.34 7.35
C ALA A 132 15.42 2.23 8.33
N ALA A 133 14.88 2.47 9.53
CA ALA A 133 15.52 3.29 10.55
C ALA A 133 16.88 2.72 10.99
N HIS A 134 16.98 1.41 11.18
CA HIS A 134 18.27 0.77 11.48
C HIS A 134 19.24 0.85 10.30
N ALA A 135 18.80 0.61 9.06
CA ALA A 135 19.65 0.74 7.89
C ALA A 135 20.21 2.17 7.72
N PHE A 136 19.39 3.20 7.89
CA PHE A 136 19.84 4.60 7.86
C PHE A 136 20.83 4.90 8.99
N ARG A 137 20.53 4.45 10.23
CA ARG A 137 21.44 4.62 11.37
C ARG A 137 22.82 4.00 11.11
N ASP A 138 22.85 2.86 10.43
CA ASP A 138 24.07 2.13 10.12
C ASP A 138 24.76 2.64 8.83
N GLY A 139 24.28 3.74 8.23
CA GLY A 139 24.87 4.35 7.03
C GLY A 139 24.54 3.63 5.72
N ARG A 140 23.60 2.68 5.72
CA ARG A 140 23.18 1.91 4.54
C ARG A 140 22.00 2.59 3.85
N LEU A 141 22.29 3.70 3.16
CA LEU A 141 21.29 4.56 2.50
C LEU A 141 20.37 3.77 1.54
N GLU A 142 20.96 2.94 0.67
CA GLU A 142 20.22 2.15 -0.32
C GLU A 142 19.24 1.18 0.35
N ASP A 143 19.72 0.39 1.32
CA ASP A 143 18.87 -0.53 2.10
C ASP A 143 17.75 0.21 2.83
N GLY A 144 18.08 1.35 3.44
CA GLY A 144 17.12 2.19 4.13
C GLY A 144 16.01 2.67 3.20
N CYS A 145 16.37 3.10 1.98
CA CYS A 145 15.40 3.53 0.97
C CYS A 145 14.54 2.37 0.46
N ARG A 146 15.11 1.18 0.28
CA ARG A 146 14.35 -0.02 -0.14
C ARG A 146 13.32 -0.43 0.92
N TYR A 147 13.69 -0.48 2.20
CA TYR A 147 12.74 -0.72 3.30
C TYR A 147 11.72 0.41 3.46
N MET A 148 12.14 1.65 3.26
CA MET A 148 11.23 2.81 3.27
C MET A 148 10.19 2.72 2.14
N GLY A 149 10.58 2.26 0.95
CA GLY A 149 9.64 1.99 -0.15
C GLY A 149 8.58 0.95 0.23
N VAL A 150 9.01 -0.18 0.80
CA VAL A 150 8.10 -1.23 1.31
C VAL A 150 7.15 -0.65 2.37
N MET A 151 7.67 0.13 3.31
CA MET A 151 6.87 0.78 4.35
C MET A 151 5.81 1.72 3.75
N LEU A 152 6.22 2.62 2.84
CA LEU A 152 5.33 3.59 2.20
C LEU A 152 4.17 2.90 1.48
N HIS A 153 4.46 1.82 0.76
CA HIS A 153 3.47 1.01 0.08
C HIS A 153 2.36 0.55 1.05
N TYR A 154 2.72 -0.10 2.16
CA TYR A 154 1.73 -0.60 3.12
C TYR A 154 0.93 0.51 3.81
N ILE A 155 1.54 1.67 4.06
CA ILE A 155 0.82 2.85 4.58
C ILE A 155 -0.24 3.30 3.56
N GLN A 156 0.15 3.42 2.30
CA GLN A 156 -0.71 3.89 1.20
C GLN A 156 -1.89 2.93 0.99
N ASP A 157 -1.62 1.63 0.91
CA ASP A 157 -2.66 0.61 0.74
C ASP A 157 -3.65 0.56 1.89
N SER A 158 -3.16 0.77 3.11
CA SER A 158 -4.01 0.81 4.30
C SER A 158 -5.00 1.98 4.28
N GLY A 159 -4.70 3.05 3.53
CA GLY A 159 -5.61 4.17 3.27
C GLY A 159 -6.53 3.97 2.07
N SER A 160 -6.56 2.79 1.45
CA SER A 160 -7.29 2.53 0.20
C SER A 160 -8.19 1.29 0.29
N MET A 161 -9.05 1.21 1.30
CA MET A 161 -10.04 0.13 1.48
C MET A 161 -9.43 -1.28 1.57
N PRO A 162 -8.43 -1.48 2.44
CA PRO A 162 -7.57 -2.66 2.39
C PRO A 162 -8.30 -3.96 2.79
N HIS A 163 -9.41 -3.90 3.55
CA HIS A 163 -10.23 -5.08 3.85
C HIS A 163 -11.07 -5.57 2.64
N VAL A 164 -11.30 -4.71 1.64
CA VAL A 164 -12.10 -5.06 0.45
C VAL A 164 -11.20 -5.08 -0.78
N GLN A 165 -10.34 -6.10 -0.84
CA GLN A 165 -9.33 -6.30 -1.88
C GLN A 165 -9.83 -6.10 -3.34
N PRO A 166 -11.03 -6.54 -3.74
CA PRO A 166 -11.54 -6.25 -5.08
C PRO A 166 -11.79 -4.76 -5.34
N ILE A 167 -12.23 -3.99 -4.33
CA ILE A 167 -12.40 -2.54 -4.46
C ILE A 167 -11.04 -1.87 -4.42
N HIS A 168 -10.22 -2.20 -3.43
CA HIS A 168 -8.86 -1.72 -3.28
C HIS A 168 -8.07 -1.77 -4.59
N ARG A 169 -8.07 -2.90 -5.31
CA ARG A 169 -7.28 -3.10 -6.55
C ARG A 169 -7.83 -2.40 -7.80
N ASN A 170 -9.11 -2.03 -7.80
CA ASN A 170 -9.80 -1.56 -9.01
C ASN A 170 -10.30 -0.11 -8.88
N PHE A 171 -10.35 0.42 -7.65
CA PHE A 171 -10.84 1.75 -7.36
C PHE A 171 -9.77 2.58 -6.68
N HIS A 172 -9.07 3.32 -7.52
CA HIS A 172 -8.11 4.33 -7.12
C HIS A 172 -8.65 5.68 -7.57
N VAL A 173 -8.88 6.60 -6.64
CA VAL A 173 -9.27 7.94 -7.04
C VAL A 173 -8.03 8.75 -7.39
N LYS A 174 -7.96 9.18 -8.65
CA LYS A 174 -6.91 10.03 -9.19
C LYS A 174 -7.29 11.51 -9.05
N ALA A 175 -7.48 11.98 -7.82
CA ALA A 175 -7.85 13.38 -7.55
C ALA A 175 -6.67 14.19 -7.01
N THR A 176 -5.44 13.96 -7.48
CA THR A 176 -4.18 14.43 -6.85
C THR A 176 -4.14 15.90 -6.44
N GLU A 177 -4.85 16.76 -7.15
CA GLU A 177 -5.10 18.18 -6.86
C GLU A 177 -5.84 18.45 -5.54
N ALA A 178 -6.51 17.44 -4.98
CA ALA A 178 -7.17 17.47 -3.69
C ALA A 178 -6.25 17.11 -2.51
N ILE A 179 -5.02 16.64 -2.78
CA ILE A 179 -4.01 16.42 -1.73
C ILE A 179 -3.49 17.80 -1.30
N ARG A 180 -3.79 18.15 -0.04
CA ARG A 180 -3.43 19.43 0.57
C ARG A 180 -2.57 19.17 1.80
N LEU A 181 -1.43 19.85 1.88
CA LEU A 181 -0.50 19.79 3.02
C LEU A 181 -0.43 21.13 3.76
N GLU A 182 -1.23 22.12 3.37
CA GLU A 182 -1.28 23.42 4.03
C GLU A 182 -1.68 23.27 5.49
N GLY A 183 -0.82 23.74 6.40
CA GLY A 183 -1.02 23.62 7.84
C GLY A 183 -0.74 22.23 8.41
N TYR A 184 -0.26 21.27 7.60
CA TYR A 184 0.24 20.00 8.12
C TYR A 184 1.53 20.23 8.92
N ALA A 185 1.50 19.84 10.20
CA ALA A 185 2.67 19.81 11.06
C ALA A 185 3.00 18.35 11.40
N PRO A 186 4.18 17.84 11.00
CA PRO A 186 4.63 16.51 11.38
C PRO A 186 4.62 16.35 12.90
N ARG A 187 4.20 15.17 13.37
CA ARG A 187 4.24 14.81 14.78
C ARG A 187 5.31 13.77 14.99
N LEU A 188 6.17 13.99 15.97
CA LEU A 188 7.17 13.00 16.34
C LEU A 188 6.47 11.72 16.84
N LEU A 189 6.77 10.60 16.20
CA LEU A 189 6.11 9.31 16.49
C LEU A 189 6.72 8.60 17.70
N GLY A 190 7.96 8.88 18.06
CA GLY A 190 8.65 8.28 19.20
C GLY A 190 10.03 8.88 19.39
N LYS A 191 10.69 8.55 20.49
CA LYS A 191 12.09 8.95 20.76
C LYS A 191 13.08 7.87 20.36
N THR A 192 12.61 6.65 20.13
CA THR A 192 13.41 5.54 19.57
C THR A 192 12.75 4.99 18.31
N PRO A 193 13.50 4.29 17.44
CA PRO A 193 12.93 3.60 16.28
C PRO A 193 11.78 2.65 16.63
N GLU A 194 11.88 1.95 17.76
CA GLU A 194 10.88 0.98 18.22
C GLU A 194 9.59 1.66 18.70
N GLU A 195 9.70 2.76 19.44
CA GLU A 195 8.53 3.56 19.82
C GLU A 195 7.84 4.16 18.58
N ALA A 196 8.65 4.67 17.64
CA ALA A 196 8.16 5.27 16.41
C ALA A 196 7.49 4.23 15.50
N SER A 197 8.02 3.01 15.41
CA SER A 197 7.45 1.93 14.60
C SER A 197 6.08 1.51 15.13
N GLN A 198 5.96 1.30 16.44
CA GLN A 198 4.71 0.92 17.08
C GLN A 198 3.64 2.01 16.93
N ARG A 199 4.03 3.29 17.12
CA ARG A 199 3.10 4.41 16.93
C ARG A 199 2.71 4.58 15.46
N LEU A 200 3.62 4.33 14.52
CA LEU A 200 3.29 4.30 13.09
C LEU A 200 2.23 3.25 12.81
N ALA A 201 2.40 2.01 13.29
CA ALA A 201 1.42 0.94 13.09
C ALA A 201 0.03 1.33 13.61
N ALA A 202 -0.04 1.95 14.79
CA ALA A 202 -1.28 2.47 15.35
C ALA A 202 -1.91 3.55 14.46
N ARG A 203 -1.10 4.47 13.91
CA ARG A 203 -1.57 5.51 12.98
C ARG A 203 -2.07 4.94 11.65
N VAL A 204 -1.44 3.88 11.14
CA VAL A 204 -1.87 3.17 9.92
C VAL A 204 -3.20 2.45 10.17
N ARG A 205 -3.39 1.88 11.36
CA ARG A 205 -4.69 1.35 11.79
C ARG A 205 -5.75 2.45 11.86
N GLU A 206 -5.47 3.58 12.50
CA GLU A 206 -6.39 4.73 12.55
C GLU A 206 -6.75 5.22 11.13
N LEU A 207 -5.78 5.26 10.22
CA LEU A 207 -6.01 5.59 8.81
C LEU A 207 -6.97 4.59 8.13
N THR A 208 -6.78 3.31 8.39
CA THR A 208 -7.65 2.24 7.87
C THR A 208 -9.09 2.44 8.36
N GLU A 209 -9.26 2.55 9.69
CA GLU A 209 -10.56 2.72 10.33
C GLU A 209 -11.27 3.99 9.86
N TRP A 210 -10.53 5.10 9.74
CA TRP A 210 -11.04 6.38 9.25
C TRP A 210 -11.52 6.30 7.79
N THR A 211 -10.77 5.61 6.93
CA THR A 211 -11.12 5.46 5.51
C THR A 211 -12.39 4.63 5.37
N GLU A 212 -12.49 3.55 6.14
CA GLU A 212 -13.64 2.65 6.10
C GLU A 212 -14.89 3.27 6.71
N GLN A 213 -14.76 4.01 7.81
CA GLN A 213 -15.89 4.71 8.41
C GLN A 213 -16.54 5.70 7.41
N ARG A 214 -15.73 6.42 6.64
CA ARG A 214 -16.22 7.39 5.65
C ARG A 214 -16.92 6.74 4.47
N LEU A 215 -16.62 5.49 4.21
CA LEU A 215 -17.24 4.67 3.18
C LEU A 215 -18.23 3.67 3.79
N GLY A 216 -18.55 3.77 5.08
CA GLY A 216 -19.50 2.90 5.78
C GLY A 216 -20.89 2.92 5.14
N GLY A 217 -21.39 4.11 4.79
CA GLY A 217 -22.67 4.25 4.09
C GLY A 217 -22.68 3.61 2.69
N LEU A 218 -21.53 3.51 2.02
CA LEU A 218 -21.41 2.76 0.76
C LEU A 218 -21.57 1.26 1.03
N PHE A 219 -20.91 0.72 2.06
CA PHE A 219 -21.04 -0.69 2.40
C PHE A 219 -22.46 -1.08 2.84
N GLU A 220 -23.10 -0.26 3.64
CA GLU A 220 -24.51 -0.43 4.03
C GLU A 220 -25.42 -0.43 2.79
N SER A 221 -25.18 0.47 1.82
CA SER A 221 -25.96 0.51 0.58
C SER A 221 -25.79 -0.73 -0.30
N VAL A 222 -24.60 -1.36 -0.29
CA VAL A 222 -24.32 -2.59 -1.02
C VAL A 222 -24.94 -3.82 -0.32
N GLU A 223 -25.01 -3.82 1.01
CA GLU A 223 -25.76 -4.84 1.76
C GLU A 223 -27.28 -4.72 1.55
N VAL A 224 -27.82 -3.50 1.47
CA VAL A 224 -29.25 -3.28 1.15
C VAL A 224 -29.60 -3.76 -0.27
N LEU A 225 -28.65 -3.74 -1.21
CA LEU A 225 -28.83 -4.31 -2.55
C LEU A 225 -28.74 -5.85 -2.59
N ARG A 226 -28.36 -6.51 -1.49
CA ARG A 226 -28.53 -7.95 -1.27
C ARG A 226 -29.92 -8.24 -0.69
N ILE A 227 -30.98 -7.86 -1.40
CA ILE A 227 -32.32 -8.42 -1.12
C ILE A 227 -32.29 -9.89 -1.60
N PRO A 228 -32.76 -10.88 -0.80
CA PRO A 228 -32.71 -12.30 -1.13
C PRO A 228 -33.40 -12.67 -2.45
#